data_AF-A0A2S2NFN9-F1
#
_entry.id   AF-A0A2S2NFN9-F1
#
_cell.length_a   1.000
_cell.length_b   1.000
_cell.length_c   1.000
_cell.angle_alpha   90.00
_cell.angle_beta   90.00
_cell.angle_gamma   90.00
#
_symmetry.space_group_name_H-M   'P 1'
#
loop_
_entity.id
_entity.type
_entity.pdbx_description
1 polymer ?
#
loop_
_entity_poly.entity_id
_entity_poly.type
_entity_poly.pdbx_seq_one_letter_code
_entity_poly.pdbx_strand_id
1 'polypeptide(L)'
;MPHTGFIFHCSLVQNNPPDLRRKAARLVATKSTLAARVDAAHESLDGHIGMTLKEDIEKKLDKLTEPPPVKFIKPLPKPIDPGRKKRGGKRVRKMKERYAVTELRKQANRMNFADIEDDAYQEDLGYTRGTIGKSGTGRIRHAQVDEKTKVRISKTLQKNLQKQQAWGGATSVKKQVSGTASSVAFTPLQGLEIVNPQAAETKNSGINSARYFSNTASFVNVHNKQ
;
A
#
# COMPACT_ATOMS: atom_id res chain seq x y z
N MET A 1 -3.78 24.17 -11.47
CA MET A 1 -4.24 23.47 -10.25
C MET A 1 -5.58 22.80 -10.55
N PRO A 2 -5.75 21.49 -10.31
CA PRO A 2 -7.06 20.84 -10.47
C PRO A 2 -8.06 21.39 -9.43
N HIS A 3 -9.34 21.49 -9.81
CA HIS A 3 -10.44 21.97 -8.96
C HIS A 3 -10.35 23.46 -8.52
N THR A 4 -9.93 24.34 -9.42
CA THR A 4 -9.97 25.80 -9.23
C THR A 4 -11.09 26.39 -10.09
N GLY A 5 -12.23 26.70 -9.47
CA GLY A 5 -13.38 27.34 -10.12
C GLY A 5 -13.74 28.66 -9.46
N PHE A 6 -14.91 29.23 -9.76
CA PHE A 6 -15.34 30.53 -9.21
C PHE A 6 -15.27 30.61 -7.68
N ILE A 7 -15.63 29.52 -6.98
CA ILE A 7 -15.56 29.44 -5.51
C ILE A 7 -14.11 29.52 -5.01
N PHE A 8 -13.13 29.03 -5.77
CA PHE A 8 -11.73 29.13 -5.38
C PHE A 8 -11.23 30.58 -5.50
N HIS A 9 -11.69 31.34 -6.49
CA HIS A 9 -11.27 32.72 -6.75
C HIS A 9 -12.01 33.77 -5.91
N CYS A 10 -12.97 33.37 -5.07
CA CYS A 10 -13.63 34.32 -4.19
C CYS A 10 -12.66 34.88 -3.13
N SER A 11 -12.91 36.12 -2.69
CA SER A 11 -12.09 36.82 -1.70
C SER A 11 -11.95 36.03 -0.39
N LEU A 12 -13.04 35.40 0.07
CA LEU A 12 -13.04 34.55 1.27
C LEU A 12 -12.00 33.42 1.22
N VAL A 13 -11.75 32.84 0.05
CA VAL A 13 -10.75 31.78 -0.10
C VAL A 13 -9.36 32.36 -0.35
N GLN A 14 -9.23 33.38 -1.20
CA GLN A 14 -7.93 33.94 -1.58
C GLN A 14 -7.22 34.66 -0.43
N ASN A 15 -7.97 35.24 0.52
CA ASN A 15 -7.42 35.88 1.72
C ASN A 15 -6.71 34.91 2.67
N ASN A 16 -6.94 33.60 2.52
CA ASN A 16 -6.30 32.57 3.33
C ASN A 16 -4.96 32.11 2.74
N PRO A 17 -4.02 31.59 3.58
CA PRO A 17 -2.76 31.03 3.10
C PRO A 17 -2.99 29.86 2.13
N PRO A 18 -2.10 29.67 1.13
CA PRO A 18 -2.31 28.73 0.02
C PRO A 18 -2.63 27.29 0.46
N ASP A 19 -2.05 26.84 1.56
CA ASP A 19 -2.26 25.49 2.13
C ASP A 19 -3.70 25.27 2.62
N LEU A 20 -4.35 26.33 3.10
CA LEU A 20 -5.72 26.29 3.61
C LEU A 20 -6.76 26.55 2.52
N ARG A 21 -6.39 27.16 1.38
CA ARG A 21 -7.34 27.53 0.31
C ARG A 21 -8.20 26.37 -0.18
N ARG A 22 -7.65 25.15 -0.27
CA ARG A 22 -8.43 23.95 -0.67
C ARG A 22 -9.44 23.52 0.41
N LYS A 23 -9.14 23.73 1.69
CA LYS A 23 -10.10 23.48 2.78
C LYS A 23 -11.16 24.58 2.81
N ALA A 24 -10.75 25.85 2.69
CA ALA A 24 -11.64 27.00 2.61
C ALA A 24 -12.62 26.90 1.44
N ALA A 25 -12.16 26.58 0.24
CA ALA A 25 -13.01 26.41 -0.94
C ALA A 25 -14.09 25.33 -0.74
N ARG A 26 -13.76 24.23 -0.04
CA ARG A 26 -14.75 23.20 0.30
C ARG A 26 -15.78 23.69 1.33
N LEU A 27 -15.34 24.42 2.36
CA LEU A 27 -16.25 25.02 3.34
C LEU A 27 -17.21 26.01 2.66
N VAL A 28 -16.68 26.92 1.85
CA VAL A 28 -17.47 27.89 1.09
C VAL A 28 -18.45 27.16 0.16
N ALA A 29 -18.01 26.17 -0.62
CA ALA A 29 -18.90 25.41 -1.50
C ALA A 29 -20.06 24.71 -0.75
N THR A 30 -19.77 24.15 0.43
CA THR A 30 -20.83 23.51 1.24
C THR A 30 -21.83 24.53 1.80
N LYS A 31 -21.40 25.73 2.15
CA LYS A 31 -22.25 26.75 2.75
C LYS A 31 -22.99 27.59 1.70
N SER A 32 -22.37 27.83 0.56
CA SER A 32 -23.00 28.48 -0.60
C SER A 32 -24.11 27.62 -1.20
N THR A 33 -23.97 26.29 -1.20
CA THR A 33 -25.07 25.41 -1.65
C THR A 33 -26.25 25.39 -0.69
N LEU A 34 -26.03 25.58 0.62
CA LEU A 34 -27.11 25.77 1.58
C LEU A 34 -27.81 27.12 1.40
N ALA A 35 -27.03 28.20 1.24
CA ALA A 35 -27.59 29.52 0.96
C ALA A 35 -28.45 29.52 -0.31
N ALA A 36 -27.95 28.94 -1.41
CA ALA A 36 -28.71 28.84 -2.66
C ALA A 36 -30.04 28.09 -2.53
N ARG A 37 -30.15 27.12 -1.62
CA ARG A 37 -31.42 26.40 -1.35
C ARG A 37 -32.42 27.26 -0.58
N VAL A 38 -31.93 28.04 0.39
CA VAL A 38 -32.75 28.99 1.16
C VAL A 38 -33.27 30.10 0.24
N ASP A 39 -32.42 30.61 -0.65
CA ASP A 39 -32.78 31.62 -1.63
C ASP A 39 -33.82 31.09 -2.62
N ALA A 40 -33.68 29.84 -3.07
CA ALA A 40 -34.67 29.21 -3.95
C ALA A 40 -36.05 29.07 -3.29
N ALA A 41 -36.09 28.85 -1.97
CA ALA A 41 -37.32 28.80 -1.19
C ALA A 41 -37.86 30.19 -0.79
N HIS A 42 -37.10 31.27 -1.02
CA HIS A 42 -37.42 32.65 -0.67
C HIS A 42 -37.76 32.85 0.83
N GLU A 43 -37.22 32.00 1.71
CA GLU A 43 -37.53 32.02 3.14
C GLU A 43 -36.85 33.17 3.89
N SER A 44 -35.75 33.72 3.37
CA SER A 44 -34.93 34.74 4.04
C SER A 44 -34.58 35.89 3.10
N LEU A 45 -35.54 36.79 2.87
CA LEU A 45 -35.32 37.99 2.05
C LEU A 45 -34.35 39.00 2.71
N ASP A 46 -34.27 39.00 4.04
CA ASP A 46 -33.37 39.85 4.84
C ASP A 46 -31.90 39.38 4.79
N GLY A 47 -31.65 38.15 4.31
CA GLY A 47 -30.29 37.63 4.17
C GLY A 47 -29.57 37.26 5.47
N HIS A 48 -30.26 37.31 6.62
CA HIS A 48 -29.69 36.93 7.92
C HIS A 48 -29.10 35.51 7.92
N ILE A 49 -29.74 34.57 7.21
CA ILE A 49 -29.24 33.19 7.09
C ILE A 49 -27.89 33.18 6.36
N GLY A 50 -27.73 33.98 5.30
CA GLY A 50 -26.46 34.13 4.60
C GLY A 50 -25.35 34.67 5.50
N MET A 51 -25.65 35.65 6.36
CA MET A 51 -24.70 36.21 7.32
C MET A 51 -24.24 35.17 8.34
N THR A 52 -25.15 34.41 8.93
CA THR A 52 -24.80 33.34 9.90
C THR A 52 -23.94 32.25 9.24
N LEU A 53 -24.24 31.86 8.00
CA LEU A 53 -23.44 30.88 7.26
C LEU A 53 -22.02 31.41 6.95
N LYS A 54 -21.88 32.72 6.72
CA LYS A 54 -20.58 33.37 6.53
C LYS A 54 -19.76 33.37 7.82
N GLU A 55 -20.36 33.76 8.94
CA GLU A 55 -19.70 33.71 10.26
C GLU A 55 -19.22 32.30 10.61
N ASP A 56 -20.03 31.28 10.30
CA ASP A 56 -19.66 29.87 10.47
C ASP A 56 -18.41 29.47 9.68
N ILE A 57 -18.22 30.05 8.48
CA ILE A 57 -17.03 29.83 7.66
C ILE A 57 -15.83 30.51 8.33
N GLU A 58 -15.97 31.78 8.71
CA GLU A 58 -14.91 32.57 9.34
C GLU A 58 -14.43 31.93 10.64
N LYS A 59 -15.35 31.57 11.56
CA LYS A 59 -15.03 30.87 12.81
C LYS A 59 -14.26 29.56 12.59
N LYS A 60 -14.58 28.82 11.53
CA LYS A 60 -13.86 27.57 11.20
C LYS A 60 -12.49 27.83 10.57
N LEU A 61 -12.34 28.88 9.80
CA LEU A 61 -11.06 29.27 9.21
C LEU A 61 -10.11 29.77 10.29
N ASP A 62 -10.59 30.61 11.20
CA ASP A 62 -9.81 31.10 12.36
C ASP A 62 -9.30 29.92 13.19
N LYS A 63 -10.17 28.95 13.49
CA LYS A 63 -9.80 27.72 14.20
C LYS A 63 -8.79 26.86 13.44
N LEU A 64 -8.78 26.90 12.11
CA LEU A 64 -7.80 26.18 11.30
C LEU A 64 -6.44 26.87 11.26
N THR A 65 -6.42 28.20 11.40
CA THR A 65 -5.20 29.00 11.51
C THR A 65 -4.62 29.00 12.91
N GLU A 66 -5.44 28.72 13.93
CA GLU A 66 -5.00 28.63 15.32
C GLU A 66 -3.90 27.56 15.46
N PRO A 67 -2.73 27.91 16.02
CA PRO A 67 -1.68 26.93 16.25
C PRO A 67 -2.17 25.87 17.25
N PRO A 68 -1.77 24.60 17.08
CA PRO A 68 -2.12 23.58 18.05
C PRO A 68 -1.54 23.95 19.43
N PRO A 69 -2.25 23.63 20.52
CA PRO A 69 -1.75 23.89 21.86
C PRO A 69 -0.42 23.16 22.07
N VAL A 70 0.50 23.83 22.77
CA VAL A 70 1.84 23.29 23.02
C VAL A 70 1.72 21.96 23.73
N LYS A 71 2.37 20.92 23.17
CA LYS A 71 2.39 19.59 23.79
C LYS A 71 3.26 19.66 25.04
N PHE A 72 2.70 19.33 26.19
CA PHE A 72 3.48 19.12 27.40
C PHE A 72 4.51 18.01 27.19
N ILE A 73 5.74 18.24 27.65
CA ILE A 73 6.80 17.23 27.66
C ILE A 73 6.34 16.13 28.61
N LYS A 74 5.94 14.99 28.05
CA LYS A 74 5.61 13.83 28.86
C LYS A 74 6.91 13.31 29.47
N PRO A 75 7.06 13.32 30.81
CA PRO A 75 8.27 12.81 31.43
C PRO A 75 8.43 11.34 31.04
N LEU A 76 9.69 10.91 30.93
CA LEU A 76 9.97 9.49 30.74
C LEU A 76 9.34 8.70 31.88
N PRO A 77 8.84 7.49 31.61
CA PRO A 77 8.47 6.57 32.67
C PRO A 77 9.63 6.40 33.64
N LYS A 78 9.33 6.32 34.95
CA LYS A 78 10.34 6.10 35.97
C LYS A 78 11.20 4.88 35.59
N PRO A 79 12.55 4.95 35.69
CA PRO A 79 13.46 3.82 35.47
C PRO A 79 13.31 2.73 36.55
N ILE A 80 12.14 2.10 36.62
CA ILE A 80 11.84 0.97 37.50
C ILE A 80 11.86 -0.27 36.60
N ASP A 81 12.54 -1.34 37.02
CA ASP A 81 12.49 -2.63 36.35
C ASP A 81 11.38 -3.51 36.98
N PRO A 82 10.15 -3.49 36.44
CA PRO A 82 9.10 -4.34 36.97
C PRO A 82 9.39 -5.81 36.63
N GLY A 83 8.98 -6.72 37.53
CA GLY A 83 9.10 -8.16 37.31
C GLY A 83 8.59 -8.61 35.92
N ARG A 84 9.43 -9.32 35.17
CA ARG A 84 9.14 -9.71 33.78
C ARG A 84 7.98 -10.69 33.68
N LYS A 85 6.95 -10.34 32.90
CA LYS A 85 5.85 -11.25 32.56
C LYS A 85 6.33 -12.35 31.59
N LYS A 86 6.31 -13.61 32.04
CA LYS A 86 6.64 -14.78 31.21
C LYS A 86 5.41 -15.19 30.38
N ARG A 87 5.51 -15.13 29.06
CA ARG A 87 4.47 -15.57 28.10
C ARG A 87 5.05 -16.51 27.05
N GLY A 88 4.37 -17.63 26.83
CA GLY A 88 4.84 -18.74 25.97
C GLY A 88 3.96 -19.08 24.76
N GLY A 89 2.88 -18.34 24.49
CA GLY A 89 1.95 -18.67 23.39
C GLY A 89 2.53 -18.48 21.97
N LYS A 90 1.94 -19.14 20.97
CA LYS A 90 2.37 -19.13 19.55
C LYS A 90 2.61 -17.73 18.99
N ARG A 91 1.67 -16.79 19.19
CA ARG A 91 1.80 -15.39 18.74
C ARG A 91 2.98 -14.67 19.41
N VAL A 92 3.18 -14.92 20.70
CA VAL A 92 4.27 -14.31 21.48
C VAL A 92 5.62 -14.89 21.06
N ARG A 93 5.73 -16.21 20.83
CA ARG A 93 6.94 -16.84 20.27
C ARG A 93 7.29 -16.22 18.91
N LYS A 94 6.33 -16.12 17.99
CA LYS A 94 6.52 -15.45 16.68
C LYS A 94 6.89 -13.98 16.78
N MET A 95 6.46 -13.26 17.82
CA MET A 95 6.89 -11.87 18.06
C MET A 95 8.31 -11.81 18.63
N LYS A 96 8.65 -12.67 19.59
CA LYS A 96 10.00 -12.77 20.16
C LYS A 96 11.03 -13.18 19.11
N GLU A 97 10.70 -14.16 18.26
CA GLU A 97 11.56 -14.59 17.14
C GLU A 97 11.90 -13.44 16.18
N ARG A 98 10.98 -12.50 15.94
CA ARG A 98 11.23 -11.34 15.06
C ARG A 98 12.25 -10.35 15.62
N TYR A 99 12.38 -10.26 16.95
CA TYR A 99 13.33 -9.36 17.61
C TYR A 99 14.55 -10.10 18.16
N ALA A 100 14.53 -11.43 18.16
CA ALA A 100 15.62 -12.25 18.64
C ALA A 100 16.76 -12.25 17.62
N VAL A 101 17.98 -12.31 18.13
CA VAL A 101 19.17 -12.57 17.33
C VAL A 101 19.02 -13.94 16.66
N THR A 102 19.17 -14.00 15.34
CA THR A 102 19.07 -15.25 14.59
C THR A 102 20.20 -16.21 14.90
N GLU A 103 20.01 -17.50 14.65
CA GLU A 103 21.07 -18.51 14.82
C GLU A 103 22.29 -18.20 13.95
N LEU A 104 22.08 -17.70 12.72
CA LEU A 104 23.17 -17.22 11.85
C LEU A 104 23.96 -16.10 12.53
N ARG A 105 23.28 -15.08 13.09
CA ARG A 105 23.96 -13.97 13.78
C ARG A 105 24.63 -14.43 15.09
N LYS A 106 24.09 -15.44 15.78
CA LYS A 106 24.78 -16.08 16.92
C LYS A 106 26.07 -16.78 16.50
N GLN A 107 26.10 -17.43 15.34
CA GLN A 107 27.33 -18.03 14.79
C GLN A 107 28.33 -16.96 14.35
N ALA A 108 27.86 -15.84 13.77
CA ALA A 108 28.71 -14.68 13.46
C ALA A 108 29.39 -14.13 14.72
N ASN A 109 28.63 -14.01 15.81
CA ASN A 109 29.12 -13.46 17.08
C ASN A 109 29.96 -14.47 17.90
N ARG A 110 30.11 -15.71 17.42
CA ARG A 110 31.02 -16.69 18.04
C ARG A 110 32.38 -16.53 17.40
N MET A 111 33.38 -16.35 18.25
CA MET A 111 34.79 -16.24 17.86
C MET A 111 35.53 -17.47 18.40
N ASN A 112 36.42 -18.04 17.59
CA ASN A 112 37.31 -19.09 18.06
C ASN A 112 38.57 -18.44 18.63
N PHE A 113 38.96 -18.85 19.83
CA PHE A 113 40.20 -18.36 20.43
C PHE A 113 41.40 -18.95 19.68
N ALA A 114 42.40 -18.09 19.41
CA ALA A 114 43.64 -18.44 18.71
C ALA A 114 43.53 -18.90 17.24
N ASP A 115 42.33 -18.84 16.64
CA ASP A 115 42.16 -19.03 15.20
C ASP A 115 42.15 -17.67 14.49
N ILE A 116 42.87 -17.55 13.38
CA ILE A 116 42.75 -16.38 12.49
C ILE A 116 41.36 -16.43 11.83
N GLU A 117 40.70 -15.28 11.76
CA GLU A 117 39.35 -15.16 11.20
C GLU A 117 39.41 -14.94 9.69
N ASP A 118 38.49 -15.59 8.97
CA ASP A 118 38.31 -15.35 7.54
C ASP A 118 37.41 -14.11 7.39
N ASP A 119 38.04 -12.96 7.19
CA ASP A 119 37.32 -11.74 6.88
C ASP A 119 36.91 -11.73 5.40
N ALA A 120 35.64 -11.41 5.12
CA ALA A 120 35.14 -11.34 3.75
C ALA A 120 35.81 -10.22 2.95
N TYR A 121 36.22 -9.14 3.63
CA TYR A 121 36.87 -7.96 3.06
C TYR A 121 37.81 -7.40 4.11
N GLN A 122 39.12 -7.48 3.86
CA GLN A 122 40.15 -7.00 4.79
C GLN A 122 40.15 -5.46 4.95
N GLU A 123 39.43 -4.74 4.08
CA GLU A 123 39.28 -3.28 4.14
C GLU A 123 38.06 -2.80 4.98
N ASP A 124 37.09 -3.67 5.30
CA ASP A 124 35.92 -3.29 6.11
C ASP A 124 36.21 -3.49 7.60
N LEU A 125 36.83 -2.47 8.20
CA LEU A 125 37.27 -2.48 9.59
C LEU A 125 36.09 -2.77 10.54
N GLY A 126 36.03 -3.98 11.08
CA GLY A 126 35.04 -4.40 12.08
C GLY A 126 33.98 -5.39 11.59
N TYR A 127 34.07 -5.88 10.34
CA TYR A 127 33.23 -6.98 9.88
C TYR A 127 33.96 -8.32 9.97
N THR A 128 33.61 -9.12 10.98
CA THR A 128 34.06 -10.52 11.10
C THR A 128 32.92 -11.49 10.86
N ARG A 129 33.21 -12.58 10.15
CA ARG A 129 32.25 -13.70 9.95
C ARG A 129 32.23 -14.66 11.15
N GLY A 130 33.17 -14.53 12.08
CA GLY A 130 33.34 -15.45 13.20
C GLY A 130 33.35 -16.89 12.73
N THR A 131 32.58 -17.74 13.43
CA THR A 131 32.46 -19.16 13.05
C THR A 131 31.62 -19.46 11.79
N ILE A 132 31.07 -18.45 11.09
CA ILE A 132 30.29 -18.66 9.86
C ILE A 132 31.22 -19.09 8.72
N GLY A 133 31.06 -20.34 8.28
CA GLY A 133 31.80 -20.91 7.15
C GLY A 133 33.08 -21.65 7.55
N LYS A 134 33.54 -21.50 8.80
CA LYS A 134 34.72 -22.20 9.34
C LYS A 134 34.52 -23.69 9.62
N SER A 135 33.29 -24.19 9.63
CA SER A 135 33.04 -25.63 9.73
C SER A 135 33.29 -26.27 8.36
N GLY A 136 34.27 -27.18 8.29
CA GLY A 136 34.79 -27.78 7.05
C GLY A 136 33.73 -28.19 6.02
N THR A 137 34.16 -28.15 4.76
CA THR A 137 33.34 -28.42 3.57
C THR A 137 32.58 -29.75 3.72
N GLY A 138 31.24 -29.72 3.78
CA GLY A 138 30.41 -30.93 3.77
C GLY A 138 29.41 -31.08 4.93
N ARG A 139 29.35 -30.15 5.89
CA ARG A 139 28.29 -30.19 6.92
C ARG A 139 26.96 -29.64 6.41
N ILE A 140 26.01 -30.53 6.12
CA ILE A 140 24.65 -30.21 5.63
C ILE A 140 23.82 -29.35 6.61
N ARG A 141 24.25 -29.19 7.88
CA ARG A 141 23.52 -28.49 8.95
C ARG A 141 24.07 -27.07 9.23
N HIS A 142 24.29 -26.26 8.21
CA HIS A 142 24.57 -24.83 8.42
C HIS A 142 23.33 -24.08 8.92
N ALA A 143 23.51 -23.01 9.69
CA ALA A 143 22.40 -22.16 10.10
C ALA A 143 21.78 -21.51 8.85
N GLN A 144 20.55 -21.87 8.53
CA GLN A 144 19.83 -21.30 7.40
C GLN A 144 19.46 -19.84 7.68
N VAL A 145 19.43 -19.03 6.61
CA VAL A 145 18.93 -17.67 6.67
C VAL A 145 17.43 -17.72 6.97
N ASP A 146 17.02 -17.25 8.15
CA ASP A 146 15.62 -17.24 8.56
C ASP A 146 14.82 -16.25 7.68
N GLU A 147 13.81 -16.73 6.95
CA GLU A 147 12.96 -15.88 6.11
C GLU A 147 12.26 -14.76 6.87
N LYS A 148 12.14 -14.90 8.19
CA LYS A 148 11.53 -13.90 9.07
C LYS A 148 12.39 -12.64 9.23
N THR A 149 13.68 -12.68 8.90
CA THR A 149 14.55 -11.49 8.89
C THR A 149 14.36 -10.63 7.65
N LYS A 150 13.67 -11.12 6.62
CA LYS A 150 13.32 -10.33 5.44
C LYS A 150 12.53 -9.09 5.89
N VAL A 151 12.99 -7.91 5.50
CA VAL A 151 12.36 -6.63 5.85
C VAL A 151 10.91 -6.64 5.35
N ARG A 152 9.95 -6.49 6.26
CA ARG A 152 8.53 -6.45 5.92
C ARG A 152 8.06 -5.01 5.81
N ILE A 153 7.31 -4.74 4.76
CA ILE A 153 6.68 -3.44 4.51
C ILE A 153 5.63 -3.16 5.59
N SER A 154 5.56 -1.92 6.09
CA SER A 154 4.52 -1.50 7.04
C SER A 154 3.12 -1.56 6.41
N LYS A 155 2.07 -1.74 7.21
CA LYS A 155 0.69 -1.78 6.69
C LYS A 155 0.30 -0.52 5.93
N THR A 156 0.83 0.65 6.33
CA THR A 156 0.57 1.92 5.65
C THR A 156 1.25 1.97 4.29
N LEU A 157 2.52 1.55 4.21
CA LEU A 157 3.25 1.49 2.96
C LEU A 157 2.68 0.42 2.00
N GLN A 158 2.24 -0.73 2.51
CA GLN A 158 1.52 -1.74 1.71
C GLN A 158 0.26 -1.17 1.08
N LYS A 159 -0.56 -0.44 1.86
CA LYS A 159 -1.78 0.20 1.34
C LYS A 159 -1.48 1.27 0.30
N ASN A 160 -0.44 2.08 0.52
CA ASN A 160 -0.05 3.11 -0.44
C ASN A 160 0.47 2.50 -1.75
N LEU A 161 1.30 1.45 -1.65
CA LEU A 161 1.80 0.71 -2.81
C LEU A 161 0.67 0.06 -3.61
N GLN A 162 -0.30 -0.57 -2.92
CA GLN A 162 -1.47 -1.17 -3.56
C GLN A 162 -2.35 -0.12 -4.26
N LYS A 163 -2.55 1.06 -3.64
CA LYS A 163 -3.27 2.18 -4.29
C LYS A 163 -2.56 2.67 -5.56
N GLN A 164 -1.23 2.72 -5.53
CA GLN A 164 -0.44 3.12 -6.69
C GLN A 164 -0.51 2.06 -7.81
N GLN A 165 -0.50 0.78 -7.45
CA GLN A 165 -0.65 -0.33 -8.40
C GLN A 165 -2.06 -0.37 -9.04
N ALA A 166 -3.12 -0.03 -8.31
CA ALA A 166 -4.46 0.11 -8.89
C ALA A 166 -4.57 1.22 -9.96
N TRP A 167 -3.65 2.20 -9.94
CA TRP A 167 -3.52 3.23 -10.97
C TRP A 167 -2.37 2.97 -11.97
N GLY A 168 -1.60 1.91 -11.77
CA GLY A 168 -0.42 1.53 -12.54
C GLY A 168 -0.77 0.64 -13.72
N GLY A 169 -1.34 1.27 -14.76
CA GLY A 169 -1.56 0.66 -16.06
C GLY A 169 -2.07 1.72 -17.00
N ALA A 170 -1.20 2.26 -17.85
CA ALA A 170 -1.59 3.14 -18.93
C ALA A 170 -2.35 2.30 -19.99
N THR A 171 -3.63 2.04 -19.75
CA THR A 171 -4.53 1.70 -20.85
C THR A 171 -4.79 2.96 -21.66
N SER A 172 -4.81 2.82 -22.98
CA SER A 172 -4.96 3.88 -24.01
C SER A 172 -6.21 4.76 -23.87
N VAL A 173 -7.08 4.48 -22.90
CA VAL A 173 -8.39 5.12 -22.69
C VAL A 173 -8.30 6.40 -21.82
N LYS A 174 -7.18 6.68 -21.15
CA LYS A 174 -7.08 7.82 -20.21
C LYS A 174 -6.81 9.20 -20.83
N LYS A 175 -6.71 9.36 -22.15
CA LYS A 175 -6.45 10.69 -22.73
C LYS A 175 -7.67 11.62 -22.75
N GLN A 176 -8.89 11.09 -22.55
CA GLN A 176 -10.13 11.88 -22.54
C GLN A 176 -11.03 11.41 -21.39
N VAL A 177 -10.70 11.78 -20.15
CA VAL A 177 -11.60 11.60 -19.00
C VAL A 177 -12.62 12.75 -18.99
N SER A 178 -13.53 12.73 -19.97
CA SER A 178 -14.78 13.49 -19.91
C SER A 178 -15.76 12.67 -19.08
N GLY A 179 -16.30 13.28 -18.02
CA GLY A 179 -17.02 12.63 -16.90
C GLY A 179 -18.34 11.92 -17.22
N THR A 180 -18.58 11.54 -18.46
CA THR A 180 -19.73 10.75 -18.93
C THR A 180 -19.35 9.33 -19.36
N ALA A 181 -18.05 8.99 -19.45
CA ALA A 181 -17.60 7.66 -19.83
C ALA A 181 -17.40 6.76 -18.59
N SER A 182 -18.06 5.61 -18.57
CA SER A 182 -17.88 4.55 -17.56
C SER A 182 -16.48 3.92 -17.69
N SER A 183 -15.67 4.01 -16.63
CA SER A 183 -14.31 3.47 -16.61
C SER A 183 -14.31 1.96 -16.26
N VAL A 184 -14.13 1.09 -17.25
CA VAL A 184 -13.86 -0.34 -17.03
C VAL A 184 -12.34 -0.55 -16.96
N ALA A 185 -11.85 -1.00 -15.79
CA ALA A 185 -10.43 -1.32 -15.59
C ALA A 185 -10.24 -2.84 -15.58
N PHE A 186 -9.52 -3.36 -16.57
CA PHE A 186 -9.13 -4.76 -16.64
C PHE A 186 -8.02 -5.05 -15.63
N THR A 187 -8.37 -5.60 -14.48
CA THR A 187 -7.40 -6.18 -13.53
C THR A 187 -7.46 -7.71 -13.62
N PRO A 188 -6.32 -8.42 -13.73
CA PRO A 188 -6.30 -9.89 -13.91
C PRO A 188 -6.77 -10.68 -12.68
N LEU A 189 -7.02 -10.00 -11.54
CA LEU A 189 -7.56 -10.62 -10.33
C LEU A 189 -9.02 -10.21 -10.15
N GLN A 190 -9.89 -10.99 -10.78
CA GLN A 190 -11.27 -11.26 -10.36
C GLN A 190 -12.21 -10.04 -10.32
N GLY A 191 -12.96 -9.83 -11.39
CA GLY A 191 -14.09 -8.88 -11.31
C GLY A 191 -14.96 -8.75 -12.55
N LEU A 192 -14.38 -8.69 -13.76
CA LEU A 192 -15.14 -8.55 -15.00
C LEU A 192 -14.39 -9.25 -16.14
N GLU A 193 -14.84 -10.43 -16.53
CA GLU A 193 -14.40 -11.10 -17.75
C GLU A 193 -15.42 -10.76 -18.85
N ILE A 194 -14.98 -10.07 -19.90
CA ILE A 194 -15.80 -9.89 -21.11
C ILE A 194 -15.78 -11.24 -21.84
N VAL A 195 -16.86 -12.01 -21.71
CA VAL A 195 -17.07 -13.20 -22.53
C VAL A 195 -17.29 -12.73 -23.96
N ASN A 196 -16.30 -12.98 -24.83
CA ASN A 196 -16.46 -12.80 -26.26
C ASN A 196 -17.08 -14.09 -26.85
N PRO A 197 -18.38 -14.13 -27.19
CA PRO A 197 -19.04 -15.34 -27.66
C PRO A 197 -18.40 -15.90 -28.95
N GLN A 198 -17.77 -15.05 -29.78
CA GLN A 198 -17.10 -15.48 -31.01
C GLN A 198 -15.72 -16.11 -30.76
N ALA A 199 -15.06 -15.84 -29.62
CA ALA A 199 -13.79 -16.47 -29.26
C ALA A 199 -13.96 -17.92 -28.77
N ALA A 200 -15.19 -18.32 -28.39
CA ALA A 200 -15.50 -19.69 -28.00
C ALA A 200 -15.65 -20.62 -29.21
N GLU A 201 -16.07 -20.11 -30.37
CA GLU A 201 -16.25 -20.90 -31.59
C GLU A 201 -14.92 -21.45 -32.13
N THR A 202 -13.86 -20.64 -32.12
CA THR A 202 -12.55 -21.05 -32.66
C THR A 202 -11.86 -22.16 -31.84
N LYS A 203 -12.11 -22.24 -30.52
CA LYS A 203 -11.58 -23.33 -29.68
C LYS A 203 -12.33 -24.65 -29.87
N ASN A 204 -13.62 -24.60 -30.17
CA ASN A 204 -14.43 -25.82 -30.35
C ASN A 204 -14.25 -26.49 -31.71
N SER A 205 -13.83 -25.75 -32.74
CA SER A 205 -13.59 -26.29 -34.09
C SER A 205 -12.34 -27.17 -34.19
N GLY A 206 -11.30 -26.90 -33.39
CA GLY A 206 -10.01 -27.62 -33.47
C GLY A 206 -9.89 -28.87 -32.60
N ILE A 207 -10.64 -28.97 -31.50
CA ILE A 207 -10.53 -30.07 -30.53
C ILE A 207 -11.53 -31.21 -30.82
N ASN A 208 -12.69 -30.89 -31.40
CA ASN A 208 -13.71 -31.89 -31.71
C ASN A 208 -13.48 -32.64 -33.04
N SER A 209 -12.59 -32.12 -33.90
CA SER A 209 -12.25 -32.72 -35.19
C SER A 209 -11.19 -33.82 -35.12
N ALA A 210 -10.53 -34.02 -33.97
CA ALA A 210 -9.47 -35.02 -33.78
C ALA A 210 -9.92 -36.21 -32.92
N ARG A 211 -11.14 -36.72 -33.16
CA ARG A 211 -11.62 -37.98 -32.56
C ARG A 211 -11.36 -39.15 -33.51
N TYR A 212 -11.41 -40.37 -32.96
CA TYR A 212 -11.03 -41.68 -33.52
C TYR A 212 -11.46 -42.00 -34.98
N PHE A 213 -12.37 -41.21 -35.57
CA PHE A 213 -12.87 -41.34 -36.94
C PHE A 213 -12.69 -40.07 -37.80
N SER A 214 -11.70 -39.22 -37.50
CA SER A 214 -11.44 -38.02 -38.29
C SER A 214 -10.78 -38.37 -39.63
N ASN A 215 -11.29 -37.81 -40.74
CA ASN A 215 -10.74 -37.99 -42.10
C ASN A 215 -9.28 -37.50 -42.27
N THR A 216 -8.74 -36.79 -41.28
CA THR A 216 -7.36 -36.28 -41.26
C THR A 216 -6.41 -37.09 -40.38
N ALA A 217 -6.88 -38.12 -39.65
CA ALA A 217 -6.03 -38.95 -38.80
C ALA A 217 -5.70 -40.27 -39.51
N SER A 218 -4.40 -40.58 -39.64
CA SER A 218 -3.92 -41.87 -40.16
C SER A 218 -3.74 -42.90 -39.04
N PHE A 219 -3.95 -44.18 -39.35
CA PHE A 219 -3.76 -45.30 -38.42
C PHE A 219 -2.26 -45.60 -38.21
N VAL A 220 -1.88 -45.90 -36.96
CA VAL A 220 -0.54 -46.36 -36.59
C VAL A 220 -0.53 -47.89 -36.51
N ASN A 221 0.35 -48.53 -37.26
CA ASN A 221 0.52 -49.98 -37.24
C ASN A 221 1.39 -50.40 -36.05
N VAL A 222 0.78 -51.05 -35.05
CA VAL A 222 1.48 -51.57 -33.87
C VAL A 222 1.92 -53.01 -34.15
N HIS A 223 3.15 -53.20 -34.62
CA HIS A 223 3.75 -54.53 -34.66
C HIS A 223 4.23 -54.90 -33.25
N ASN A 224 3.59 -55.90 -32.64
CA ASN A 224 4.13 -56.56 -31.46
C ASN A 224 5.19 -57.56 -31.92
N LYS A 225 6.47 -57.27 -31.63
CA LYS A 225 7.53 -58.27 -31.72
C LYS A 225 7.41 -59.21 -30.52
N GLN A 226 7.21 -60.50 -30.79
CA GLN A 226 7.76 -61.57 -29.96
C GLN A 226 9.18 -61.87 -30.44
#